data_AF-A0A3L7P114-F1
#
_entry.id   AF-A0A3L7P114-F1
#
_cell.length_a   1.000
_cell.length_b   1.000
_cell.length_c   1.000
_cell.angle_alpha   90.00
_cell.angle_beta   90.00
_cell.angle_gamma   90.00
#
_symmetry.space_group_name_H-M   'P 1'
#
loop_
_entity.id
_entity.type
_entity.pdbx_description
1 polymer ?
#
loop_
_entity_poly.entity_id
_entity_poly.type
_entity_poly.pdbx_seq_one_letter_code
_entity_poly.pdbx_strand_id
1 'polypeptide(L)'
;MKTNLQPGPRVLDDRYLEIRARILELAAELDRIDRGSGVSSDPRMDRIHAGIRLLLDGPTAGRAEQVQLLFSDFYDPGWNIPQPRA
;
A
#
# COMPACT_ATOMS: atom_id res chain seq x y z
N MET A 1 26.00 -1.17 9.65
CA MET A 1 24.86 -0.32 10.01
C MET A 1 24.11 -1.01 11.15
N LYS A 2 24.07 -0.45 12.36
CA LYS A 2 23.30 -1.06 13.46
C LYS A 2 21.83 -0.71 13.23
N THR A 3 21.03 -1.68 12.80
CA THR A 3 19.58 -1.51 12.74
C THR A 3 19.09 -1.43 14.18
N ASN A 4 18.73 -0.22 14.65
CA ASN A 4 18.08 -0.06 15.94
C ASN A 4 16.65 -0.61 15.84
N LEU A 5 16.52 -1.94 15.90
CA LEU A 5 15.22 -2.58 16.04
C LEU A 5 14.67 -2.26 17.42
N GLN A 6 13.60 -1.47 17.45
CA GLN A 6 12.81 -1.29 18.65
C GLN A 6 11.99 -2.57 18.90
N PRO A 7 11.78 -2.99 20.15
CA PRO A 7 10.87 -4.09 20.47
C PRO A 7 9.47 -3.84 19.92
N GLY A 8 8.81 -4.90 19.43
CA GLY A 8 7.47 -4.83 18.83
C GLY A 8 6.43 -4.07 19.67
N PRO A 9 6.30 -4.31 20.98
CA PRO A 9 5.36 -3.59 21.83
C PRO A 9 5.59 -2.07 21.84
N ARG A 10 6.85 -1.62 21.87
CA ARG A 10 7.17 -0.20 21.85
C ARG A 10 6.77 0.45 20.53
N VAL A 11 7.05 -0.22 19.41
CA VAL A 11 6.60 0.24 18.09
C VAL A 11 5.08 0.28 18.03
N LEU A 12 4.39 -0.71 18.60
CA LEU A 12 2.93 -0.71 18.63
C LEU A 12 2.40 0.50 19.40
N ASP A 13 2.89 0.75 20.61
CA ASP A 13 2.46 1.91 21.42
C ASP A 13 2.71 3.24 20.70
N ASP A 14 3.90 3.41 20.11
CA ASP A 14 4.27 4.64 19.39
C ASP A 14 3.42 4.85 18.12
N ARG A 15 2.99 3.77 17.44
CA ARG A 15 2.38 3.84 16.10
C ARG A 15 0.87 3.55 16.07
N TYR A 16 0.27 3.07 17.16
CA TYR A 16 -1.10 2.55 17.17
C TYR A 16 -2.14 3.57 16.65
N LEU A 17 -2.10 4.81 17.15
CA LEU A 17 -3.05 5.85 16.77
C LEU A 17 -2.95 6.23 15.29
N GLU A 18 -1.73 6.21 14.75
CA GLU A 18 -1.46 6.56 13.36
C GLU A 18 -1.86 5.43 12.41
N ILE A 19 -1.66 4.17 12.80
CA ILE A 19 -2.19 3.01 12.09
C ILE A 19 -3.72 3.10 12.05
N ARG A 20 -4.37 3.38 13.18
CA ARG A 20 -5.82 3.55 13.27
C ARG A 20 -6.32 4.67 12.35
N ALA A 21 -5.65 5.82 12.33
CA ALA A 21 -6.01 6.94 11.47
C ALA A 21 -5.96 6.55 9.99
N ARG A 22 -4.87 5.90 9.55
CA ARG A 22 -4.72 5.43 8.16
C ARG A 22 -5.78 4.40 7.76
N ILE A 23 -6.19 3.52 8.67
CA ILE A 23 -7.29 2.57 8.42
C ILE A 23 -8.61 3.32 8.19
N LEU A 24 -8.91 4.33 9.01
CA LEU A 24 -10.12 5.15 8.86
C LEU A 24 -10.11 5.96 7.57
N GLU A 25 -8.96 6.54 7.20
CA GLU A 25 -8.77 7.24 5.93
C GLU A 25 -9.05 6.32 4.75
N LEU A 26 -8.44 5.12 4.72
CA LEU A 26 -8.67 4.13 3.67
C LEU A 26 -10.15 3.73 3.58
N ALA A 27 -10.79 3.45 4.71
CA ALA A 27 -12.22 3.10 4.74
C ALA A 27 -13.10 4.23 4.17
N ALA A 28 -12.82 5.49 4.54
CA ALA A 28 -13.57 6.63 4.05
C ALA A 28 -13.43 6.84 2.52
N GLU A 29 -12.25 6.54 1.96
CA GLU A 29 -12.06 6.57 0.50
C GLU A 29 -12.85 5.45 -0.19
N LEU A 30 -12.83 4.23 0.35
CA LEU A 30 -13.62 3.11 -0.17
C LEU A 30 -15.13 3.43 -0.14
N ASP A 31 -15.63 4.00 0.96
CA ASP A 31 -17.04 4.45 1.05
C ASP A 31 -17.38 5.52 -0.01
N ARG A 32 -16.44 6.40 -0.39
CA ARG A 32 -16.67 7.38 -1.46
C ARG A 32 -16.71 6.71 -2.83
N ILE A 33 -15.84 5.74 -3.07
CA ILE A 33 -15.82 4.94 -4.30
C ILE A 33 -17.13 4.17 -4.45
N ASP A 34 -17.57 3.49 -3.39
CA ASP A 34 -18.80 2.67 -3.40
C ASP A 34 -20.07 3.51 -3.52
N ARG A 35 -20.06 4.77 -3.07
CA ARG A 35 -21.14 5.72 -3.34
C ARG A 35 -21.19 6.18 -4.80
N GLY A 36 -20.08 6.10 -5.52
CA GLY A 36 -20.03 6.35 -6.96
C GLY A 36 -20.54 5.15 -7.76
N SER A 37 -21.21 5.39 -8.88
CA SER A 37 -21.58 4.31 -9.81
C SER A 37 -20.44 4.01 -10.78
N GLY A 38 -20.25 2.73 -11.17
CA GLY A 38 -19.48 2.35 -12.36
C GLY A 38 -18.03 1.88 -12.12
N VAL A 39 -17.64 1.60 -10.88
CA VAL A 39 -16.26 1.18 -10.52
C VAL A 39 -16.15 -0.29 -10.12
N SER A 40 -17.26 -1.02 -10.01
CA SER A 40 -17.29 -2.43 -9.56
C SER A 40 -16.52 -3.39 -10.47
N SER A 41 -16.31 -3.04 -11.74
CA SER A 41 -15.53 -3.82 -12.71
C SER A 41 -14.17 -3.20 -13.02
N ASP A 42 -13.76 -2.17 -12.28
CA ASP A 42 -12.46 -1.53 -12.51
C ASP A 42 -11.33 -2.40 -11.93
N PRO A 43 -10.34 -2.82 -12.72
CA PRO A 43 -9.26 -3.69 -12.26
C PRO A 43 -8.37 -3.04 -11.18
N ARG A 44 -8.47 -1.71 -10.97
CA ARG A 44 -7.81 -1.03 -9.84
C ARG A 44 -8.44 -1.43 -8.51
N MET A 45 -9.74 -1.73 -8.46
CA MET A 45 -10.38 -2.22 -7.24
C MET A 45 -9.86 -3.59 -6.85
N ASP A 46 -9.61 -4.48 -7.81
CA ASP A 46 -9.00 -5.79 -7.55
C ASP A 46 -7.59 -5.65 -6.95
N ARG A 47 -6.78 -4.72 -7.49
CA ARG A 47 -5.44 -4.43 -6.93
C ARG A 47 -5.51 -3.86 -5.52
N ILE A 48 -6.44 -2.94 -5.25
CA ILE A 48 -6.65 -2.40 -3.89
C ILE A 48 -7.02 -3.52 -2.92
N HIS A 49 -7.98 -4.38 -3.28
CA HIS A 49 -8.38 -5.52 -2.46
C HIS A 49 -7.23 -6.51 -2.24
N ALA A 50 -6.42 -6.79 -3.27
CA ALA A 50 -5.23 -7.62 -3.13
C ALA A 50 -4.21 -7.00 -2.16
N GLY A 51 -4.01 -5.68 -2.20
CA GLY A 51 -3.12 -4.97 -1.28
C GLY A 51 -3.57 -5.07 0.18
N ILE A 52 -4.87 -4.90 0.43
CA ILE A 52 -5.45 -5.06 1.77
C ILE A 52 -5.28 -6.49 2.28
N ARG A 53 -5.58 -7.50 1.45
CA ARG A 53 -5.37 -8.92 1.81
C ARG A 53 -3.90 -9.21 2.11
N LEU A 54 -2.97 -8.64 1.35
CA LEU A 54 -1.54 -8.81 1.60
C LEU A 54 -1.13 -8.28 2.97
N LEU A 55 -1.71 -7.17 3.42
CA LEU A 55 -1.42 -6.63 4.75
C LEU A 55 -1.93 -7.53 5.88
N LEU A 56 -3.07 -8.20 5.68
CA LEU A 56 -3.70 -9.09 6.67
C LEU A 56 -3.06 -10.48 6.70
N ASP A 57 -2.95 -11.11 5.53
CA ASP A 57 -2.62 -12.53 5.36
C ASP A 57 -1.17 -12.77 4.92
N GLY A 58 -0.47 -11.71 4.50
CA GLY A 58 0.90 -11.79 4.01
C GLY A 58 1.95 -12.05 5.11
N PRO A 59 3.20 -12.32 4.71
CA PRO A 59 4.28 -12.63 5.63
C PRO A 59 4.51 -11.51 6.66
N THR A 60 4.96 -11.89 7.85
CA THR A 60 5.21 -10.94 8.95
C THR A 60 6.34 -9.96 8.65
N ALA A 61 7.29 -10.34 7.79
CA ALA A 61 8.35 -9.48 7.28
C ALA A 61 8.10 -9.10 5.81
N GLY A 62 8.51 -7.89 5.42
CA GLY A 62 8.50 -7.48 4.01
C GLY A 62 7.15 -7.00 3.44
N ARG A 63 6.11 -6.80 4.28
CA ARG A 63 4.78 -6.34 3.80
C ARG A 63 4.86 -5.10 2.89
N ALA A 64 5.70 -4.13 3.23
CA ALA A 64 5.85 -2.91 2.44
C ALA A 64 6.41 -3.19 1.04
N GLU A 65 7.44 -4.04 0.93
CA GLU A 65 8.02 -4.46 -0.35
C GLU A 65 6.99 -5.22 -1.19
N GLN A 66 6.24 -6.11 -0.57
CA GLN A 66 5.22 -6.90 -1.26
C GLN A 66 4.06 -6.02 -1.77
N VAL A 67 3.60 -5.05 -0.97
CA VAL A 67 2.63 -4.05 -1.43
C VAL A 67 3.21 -3.21 -2.56
N GLN A 68 4.47 -2.78 -2.46
CA GLN A 68 5.14 -2.02 -3.52
C GLN A 68 5.19 -2.81 -4.84
N LEU A 69 5.58 -4.08 -4.79
CA LEU A 69 5.63 -4.95 -5.97
C LEU A 69 4.24 -5.16 -6.58
N LEU A 70 3.19 -5.30 -5.77
CA LEU A 70 1.81 -5.42 -6.27
C LEU A 70 1.36 -4.20 -7.10
N PHE A 71 1.81 -3.00 -6.73
CA PHE A 71 1.48 -1.75 -7.41
C PHE A 71 2.55 -1.28 -8.41
N SER A 72 3.64 -2.03 -8.58
CA SER A 72 4.69 -1.70 -9.54
C SER A 72 4.31 -2.19 -10.93
N ASP A 73 4.67 -1.42 -11.94
CA ASP A 73 4.69 -1.91 -13.32
C ASP A 73 5.86 -2.88 -13.51
N PHE A 74 5.76 -3.75 -14.52
CA PHE A 74 6.88 -4.60 -14.89
C PHE A 74 8.06 -3.74 -15.35
N TYR A 75 9.27 -4.17 -15.01
CA TYR A 75 10.48 -3.57 -15.54
C TYR A 75 10.47 -3.64 -17.07
N ASP A 76 10.52 -2.48 -17.71
CA ASP A 76 10.65 -2.35 -19.16
C ASP A 76 12.09 -1.93 -19.51
N PRO A 77 12.93 -2.81 -20.10
CA PRO A 77 14.29 -2.46 -20.51
C PRO A 77 14.31 -1.41 -21.64
N GLY A 78 13.20 -1.20 -22.33
CA GLY A 78 13.02 -0.17 -23.36
C GLY A 78 12.41 1.13 -22.83
N TRP A 79 12.30 1.32 -21.51
CA TRP A 79 11.68 2.51 -20.93
C TRP A 79 12.37 3.80 -21.39
N ASN A 80 11.61 4.67 -22.08
CA ASN A 80 12.11 5.95 -22.57
C ASN A 80 12.34 6.92 -21.42
N ILE A 81 13.61 7.11 -21.03
CA ILE A 81 14.01 8.11 -20.04
C ILE A 81 13.76 9.51 -20.64
N PRO A 82 12.89 10.34 -20.04
CA PRO A 82 12.65 11.69 -20.55
C PRO A 82 13.94 12.51 -20.52
N GLN A 83 14.27 13.15 -21.63
CA GLN A 83 15.38 14.10 -21.67
C GLN A 83 15.09 15.28 -20.72
N PRO A 84 16.09 15.80 -19.99
CA PRO A 84 15.91 17.00 -19.18
C PRO A 84 15.38 18.15 -20.05
N ARG A 85 14.44 18.95 -19.51
CA ARG A 85 14.03 20.18 -20.18
C ARG A 85 15.22 21.14 -20.22
N ALA A 86 15.50 21.66 -21.43
CA ALA A 86 16.54 22.65 -21.69
C ALA A 86 16.25 24.00 -21.00
#